data_AF-A0A386HL75-F1
#
_entry.id   AF-A0A386HL75-F1
#
_cell.length_a   1.000
_cell.length_b   1.000
_cell.length_c   1.000
_cell.angle_alpha   90.00
_cell.angle_beta   90.00
_cell.angle_gamma   90.00
#
_symmetry.space_group_name_H-M   'P 1'
#
loop_
_entity.id
_entity.type
_entity.pdbx_description
1 polymer ?
#
loop_
_entity_poly.entity_id
_entity_poly.type
_entity_poly.pdbx_seq_one_letter_code
_entity_poly.pdbx_strand_id
1 'polypeptide(L)'
;MENLANLESGGHTHAHAFDSKSVKREIWRITLYLSILTVVELALGFLMMPWPEESLKRHLVKGVVLALMLWKAFYIIGYFMHLRHEVRNLIMSLAIPALLFIWFIFAFLNEGSAYKSERARYEPYHVERSKLMMPVQEEHDPNVTHQMESPKPESTPETK
;
A
#
# COMPACT_ATOMS: atom_id res chain seq x y z
N MET A 1 29.89 44.11 50.28
CA MET A 1 29.25 44.88 49.19
C MET A 1 29.79 44.48 47.82
N GLU A 2 31.07 44.11 47.67
CA GLU A 2 31.65 43.67 46.37
C GLU A 2 31.12 42.31 45.85
N ASN A 3 30.69 41.41 46.74
CA ASN A 3 30.14 40.11 46.35
C ASN A 3 28.72 40.15 45.76
N LEU A 4 28.04 41.31 45.77
CA LEU A 4 26.72 41.48 45.16
C LEU A 4 26.80 42.05 43.73
N ALA A 5 27.88 42.78 43.40
CA ALA A 5 28.14 43.27 42.04
C ALA A 5 28.54 42.14 41.08
N ASN A 6 29.12 41.05 41.59
CA ASN A 6 29.49 39.89 40.79
C ASN A 6 28.31 38.96 40.45
N LEU A 7 27.11 39.24 40.99
CA LEU A 7 25.88 38.48 40.70
C LEU A 7 25.01 39.13 39.61
N GLU A 8 25.18 40.42 39.31
CA GLU A 8 24.51 41.07 38.17
C GLU A 8 25.24 40.84 36.83
N SER A 9 26.51 40.44 36.85
CA SER A 9 27.25 40.03 35.65
C SER A 9 26.92 38.60 35.18
N GLY A 10 25.90 37.95 35.77
CA GLY A 10 25.33 36.69 35.30
C GLY A 10 24.36 36.83 34.12
N GLY A 11 24.23 38.03 33.56
CA GLY A 11 23.46 38.33 32.35
C GLY A 11 24.08 37.81 31.07
N HIS A 12 24.34 36.50 31.00
CA HIS A 12 24.75 35.82 29.78
C HIS A 12 23.60 34.91 29.31
N THR A 13 22.57 35.53 28.74
CA THR A 13 21.59 34.92 27.85
C THR A 13 22.28 34.49 26.55
N HIS A 14 23.27 33.60 26.64
CA HIS A 14 23.88 32.98 25.48
C HIS A 14 23.07 31.77 25.05
N ALA A 15 22.57 31.86 23.81
CA ALA A 15 22.59 30.78 22.83
C ALA A 15 21.57 29.64 22.95
N HIS A 16 20.35 29.88 22.45
CA HIS A 16 19.55 28.81 21.80
C HIS A 16 18.86 29.25 20.49
N ALA A 17 19.34 30.33 19.83
CA ALA A 17 18.82 30.76 18.54
C ALA A 17 19.54 30.13 17.33
N PHE A 18 20.54 29.28 17.56
CA PHE A 18 21.52 28.86 16.57
C PHE A 18 21.38 27.37 16.20
N ASP A 19 20.20 26.94 15.74
CA ASP A 19 20.14 25.74 14.88
C ASP A 19 18.82 25.53 14.11
N SER A 20 17.77 26.30 14.41
CA SER A 20 16.49 26.09 13.70
C SER A 20 16.56 26.36 12.19
N LYS A 21 17.52 27.18 11.72
CA LYS A 21 17.69 27.52 10.31
C LYS A 21 18.36 26.41 9.48
N SER A 22 19.29 25.65 10.08
CA SER A 22 19.98 24.54 9.41
C SER A 22 18.98 23.40 9.15
N VAL A 23 18.24 23.01 10.20
CA VAL A 23 17.21 21.95 10.16
C VAL A 23 16.11 22.30 9.16
N LYS A 24 15.58 23.53 9.19
CA LYS A 24 14.55 23.97 8.23
C LYS A 24 15.02 23.92 6.79
N ARG A 25 16.27 24.34 6.51
CA ARG A 25 16.85 24.29 5.17
C ARG A 25 17.00 22.87 4.68
N GLU A 26 17.38 21.97 5.57
CA GLU A 26 17.53 20.57 5.25
C GLU A 26 16.20 19.89 4.90
N ILE A 27 15.17 20.10 5.74
CA ILE A 27 13.82 19.60 5.49
C ILE A 27 13.29 20.10 4.14
N TRP A 28 13.52 21.38 3.85
CA TRP A 28 13.08 21.98 2.59
C TRP A 28 13.77 21.36 1.37
N ARG A 29 15.05 20.98 1.47
CA ARG A 29 15.75 20.24 0.41
C ARG A 29 15.11 18.88 0.16
N ILE A 30 14.84 18.11 1.22
CA ILE A 30 14.18 16.80 1.12
C ILE A 30 12.82 16.95 0.44
N THR A 31 11.98 17.84 0.97
CA THR A 31 10.64 18.07 0.44
C THR A 31 10.68 18.48 -1.02
N LEU A 32 11.67 19.29 -1.43
CA LEU A 32 11.85 19.68 -2.82
C LEU A 32 12.27 18.49 -3.70
N TYR A 33 13.27 17.70 -3.29
CA TYR A 33 13.69 16.49 -4.01
C TYR A 33 12.54 15.50 -4.19
N LEU A 34 11.77 15.26 -3.13
CA LEU A 34 10.62 14.36 -3.18
C LEU A 34 9.46 14.91 -3.98
N SER A 35 9.21 16.22 -3.93
CA SER A 35 8.19 16.87 -4.73
C SER A 35 8.50 16.68 -6.22
N ILE A 36 9.74 16.96 -6.63
CA ILE A 36 10.19 16.75 -8.01
C ILE A 36 10.07 15.27 -8.40
N LEU A 37 10.56 14.36 -7.56
CA LEU A 37 10.49 12.93 -7.83
C LEU A 37 9.03 12.46 -8.02
N THR A 38 8.11 12.96 -7.19
CA THR A 38 6.68 12.61 -7.26
C THR A 38 6.00 13.17 -8.51
N VAL A 39 6.34 14.39 -8.93
CA VAL A 39 5.85 14.99 -10.18
C VAL A 39 6.36 14.20 -11.38
N VAL A 40 7.64 13.82 -11.39
CA VAL A 40 8.25 13.02 -12.47
C VAL A 40 7.63 11.63 -12.54
N GLU A 41 7.43 10.95 -11.41
CA GLU A 41 6.76 9.65 -11.34
C GLU A 41 5.33 9.73 -11.89
N LEU A 42 4.55 10.75 -11.48
CA LEU A 42 3.18 10.94 -11.93
C LEU A 42 3.13 11.25 -13.43
N ALA A 43 4.05 12.08 -13.93
CA ALA A 43 4.20 12.37 -15.34
C ALA A 43 4.54 11.10 -16.13
N LEU A 44 5.48 10.27 -15.66
CA LEU A 44 5.79 8.97 -16.27
C LEU A 44 4.57 8.04 -16.29
N GLY A 45 3.81 7.99 -15.20
CA GLY A 45 2.57 7.22 -15.12
C GLY A 45 1.52 7.70 -16.12
N PHE A 46 1.35 9.03 -16.26
CA PHE A 46 0.39 9.64 -17.17
C PHE A 46 0.79 9.49 -18.64
N LEU A 47 2.07 9.67 -18.96
CA LEU A 47 2.62 9.49 -20.32
C LEU A 47 2.49 8.05 -20.83
N MET A 48 2.28 7.09 -19.93
CA MET A 48 2.06 5.69 -20.27
C MET A 48 0.59 5.36 -20.59
N MET A 49 -0.36 6.28 -20.36
CA MET A 49 -1.79 6.09 -20.64
C MET A 49 -2.11 5.68 -22.10
N PRO A 50 -1.45 6.20 -23.15
CA PRO A 50 -1.76 5.81 -24.53
C PRO A 50 -1.07 4.51 -24.99
N TRP A 51 -0.33 3.80 -24.13
CA TRP A 51 0.43 2.62 -24.54
C TRP A 51 -0.45 1.36 -24.60
N PRO A 52 -0.23 0.46 -25.59
CA PRO A 52 -0.95 -0.81 -25.69
C PRO A 52 -0.85 -1.64 -24.40
N GLU A 53 -1.98 -2.19 -23.96
CA GLU A 53 -2.15 -2.98 -22.73
C GLU A 53 -1.15 -4.15 -22.64
N GLU A 54 -0.89 -4.82 -23.77
CA GLU A 54 -0.05 -6.03 -23.90
C GLU A 54 1.47 -5.76 -23.95
N SER A 55 1.90 -4.49 -23.88
CA SER A 55 3.33 -4.20 -23.98
C SER A 55 4.06 -4.55 -22.68
N LEU A 56 5.08 -5.41 -22.77
CA LEU A 56 6.01 -5.67 -21.66
C LEU A 56 6.64 -4.39 -21.12
N LYS A 57 6.85 -3.40 -22.00
CA LYS A 57 7.36 -2.06 -21.65
C LYS A 57 6.45 -1.36 -20.64
N ARG A 58 5.13 -1.47 -20.78
CA ARG A 58 4.15 -0.89 -19.86
C ARG A 58 4.21 -1.52 -18.46
N HIS A 59 4.39 -2.84 -18.40
CA HIS A 59 4.55 -3.57 -17.14
C HIS A 59 5.85 -3.20 -16.42
N LEU A 60 6.96 -3.10 -17.15
CA LEU A 60 8.24 -2.67 -16.60
C LEU A 60 8.17 -1.24 -16.06
N VAL A 61 7.60 -0.30 -16.81
CA VAL A 61 7.49 1.09 -16.36
C VAL A 61 6.56 1.23 -15.15
N LYS A 62 5.44 0.48 -15.09
CA LYS A 62 4.62 0.35 -13.88
C LYS A 62 5.46 -0.11 -12.68
N GLY A 63 6.29 -1.14 -12.87
CA GLY A 63 7.20 -1.64 -11.85
C GLY A 63 8.22 -0.60 -11.39
N VAL A 64 8.80 0.17 -12.33
CA VAL A 64 9.75 1.24 -12.02
C VAL A 64 9.09 2.37 -11.25
N VAL A 65 7.90 2.83 -11.65
CA VAL A 65 7.14 3.84 -10.91
C VAL A 65 6.84 3.35 -9.49
N LEU A 66 6.46 2.07 -9.32
CA LEU A 66 6.25 1.47 -8.00
C LEU A 66 7.55 1.39 -7.17
N ALA A 67 8.68 1.04 -7.80
CA ALA A 67 9.97 0.97 -7.14
C ALA A 67 10.45 2.36 -6.69
N LEU A 68 10.22 3.40 -7.49
CA LEU A 68 10.53 4.78 -7.12
C LEU A 68 9.64 5.25 -5.94
N MET A 69 8.37 4.81 -5.86
CA MET A 69 7.49 5.07 -4.71
C MET A 69 8.04 4.45 -3.42
N LEU A 70 8.55 3.22 -3.49
CA LEU A 70 9.20 2.59 -2.35
C LEU A 70 10.50 3.31 -2.00
N TRP A 71 11.35 3.59 -2.99
CA TRP A 71 12.61 4.29 -2.81
C TRP A 71 12.44 5.62 -2.08
N LYS A 72 11.47 6.44 -2.50
CA LYS A 72 11.25 7.75 -1.87
C LYS A 72 10.75 7.62 -0.42
N ALA A 73 9.95 6.60 -0.12
CA ALA A 73 9.52 6.32 1.25
C ALA A 73 10.72 5.94 2.14
N PHE A 74 11.62 5.10 1.65
CA PHE A 74 12.87 4.79 2.35
C PHE A 74 13.80 6.01 2.48
N TYR A 75 13.87 6.86 1.46
CA TYR A 75 14.67 8.09 1.46
C TYR A 75 14.19 9.09 2.53
N ILE A 76 12.87 9.27 2.67
CA ILE A 76 12.27 10.04 3.79
C ILE A 76 12.81 9.48 5.10
N ILE A 77 12.58 8.20 5.36
CA ILE A 77 12.93 7.58 6.63
C ILE A 77 14.41 7.81 6.92
N GLY A 78 15.31 7.38 6.03
CA GLY A 78 16.76 7.46 6.18
C GLY A 78 17.30 8.88 6.35
N TYR A 79 16.81 9.83 5.56
CA TYR A 79 17.27 11.22 5.64
C TYR A 79 16.76 11.92 6.91
N PHE A 80 15.51 11.68 7.31
CA PHE A 80 15.03 12.12 8.63
C PHE A 80 15.73 11.38 9.79
N MET A 81 16.45 10.25 9.56
CA MET A 81 17.31 9.61 10.57
C MET A 81 18.68 10.28 10.72
N HIS A 82 19.29 10.77 9.63
CA HIS A 82 20.69 11.17 9.67
C HIS A 82 20.91 12.56 10.30
N LEU A 83 19.91 13.44 10.21
CA LEU A 83 20.03 14.85 10.62
C LEU A 83 19.68 15.18 12.04
N ARG A 84 19.33 14.17 12.82
CA ARG A 84 18.99 14.40 14.21
C ARG A 84 19.79 13.39 15.03
N HIS A 85 21.03 13.74 15.35
CA HIS A 85 21.73 13.06 16.45
C HIS A 85 20.88 13.07 17.75
N GLU A 86 19.88 13.97 17.84
CA GLU A 86 18.79 14.03 18.84
C GLU A 86 17.56 13.10 18.55
N VAL A 87 17.45 12.38 17.40
CA VAL A 87 16.23 11.62 16.98
C VAL A 87 16.23 10.20 17.46
N ARG A 88 17.34 9.59 17.87
CA ARG A 88 17.36 8.13 18.05
C ARG A 88 16.16 7.56 18.84
N ASN A 89 15.65 8.32 19.81
CA ASN A 89 14.40 7.96 20.50
C ASN A 89 13.14 7.98 19.59
N LEU A 90 12.99 9.01 18.76
CA LEU A 90 11.95 9.10 17.74
C LEU A 90 12.16 8.08 16.61
N ILE A 91 13.40 7.73 16.28
CA ILE A 91 13.68 6.76 15.24
C ILE A 91 13.26 5.35 15.62
N MET A 92 13.44 4.97 16.88
CA MET A 92 12.90 3.71 17.40
C MET A 92 11.37 3.70 17.30
N SER A 93 10.71 4.82 17.59
CA SER A 93 9.24 4.92 17.47
C SER A 93 8.72 4.89 16.02
N LEU A 94 9.55 5.20 15.02
CA LEU A 94 9.18 5.13 13.59
C LEU A 94 9.60 3.79 12.96
N ALA A 95 10.73 3.23 13.39
CA ALA A 95 11.28 1.98 12.86
C ALA A 95 10.46 0.77 13.32
N ILE A 96 10.00 0.73 14.58
CA ILE A 96 9.15 -0.34 15.10
C ILE A 96 7.85 -0.50 14.27
N PRO A 97 7.03 0.54 14.07
CA PRO A 97 5.82 0.42 13.26
C PRO A 97 6.13 0.14 11.78
N ALA A 98 7.21 0.68 11.21
CA ALA A 98 7.60 0.38 9.83
C ALA A 98 7.97 -1.10 9.63
N LEU A 99 8.73 -1.69 10.57
CA LEU A 99 9.12 -3.09 10.53
C LEU A 99 7.93 -4.01 10.77
N LEU A 100 7.03 -3.65 11.70
CA LEU A 100 5.76 -4.33 11.90
C LEU A 100 4.87 -4.27 10.66
N PHE A 101 4.83 -3.15 9.94
CA PHE A 101 4.04 -3.04 8.71
C PHE A 101 4.55 -3.97 7.60
N ILE A 102 5.86 -4.06 7.42
CA ILE A 102 6.47 -4.98 6.45
C ILE A 102 6.18 -6.43 6.83
N TRP A 103 6.39 -6.80 8.11
CA TRP A 103 6.08 -8.13 8.62
C TRP A 103 4.59 -8.47 8.47
N PHE A 104 3.71 -7.50 8.73
CA PHE A 104 2.26 -7.63 8.57
C PHE A 104 1.88 -7.90 7.11
N ILE A 105 2.47 -7.19 6.14
CA ILE A 105 2.23 -7.48 4.71
C ILE A 105 2.55 -8.94 4.38
N PHE A 106 3.68 -9.47 4.86
CA PHE A 106 4.05 -10.87 4.64
C PHE A 106 3.08 -11.85 5.34
N ALA A 107 2.69 -11.58 6.58
CA ALA A 107 1.72 -12.39 7.30
C ALA A 107 0.36 -12.43 6.58
N PHE A 108 -0.12 -11.26 6.11
CA PHE A 108 -1.37 -11.14 5.36
C PHE A 108 -1.31 -11.76 3.97
N LEU A 109 -0.16 -11.71 3.29
CA LEU A 109 0.03 -12.42 2.02
C LEU A 109 -0.06 -13.93 2.20
N ASN A 110 0.57 -14.46 3.26
CA ASN A 110 0.51 -15.89 3.58
C ASN A 110 -0.92 -16.30 3.98
N GLU A 111 -1.55 -15.56 4.90
CA GLU A 111 -2.92 -15.84 5.34
C GLU A 111 -3.94 -15.67 4.19
N GLY A 112 -3.77 -14.64 3.36
CA GLY A 112 -4.61 -14.42 2.18
C GLY A 112 -4.45 -15.51 1.12
N SER A 113 -3.24 -16.08 0.98
CA SER A 113 -3.01 -17.23 0.09
C SER A 113 -3.70 -18.49 0.58
N ALA A 114 -3.66 -18.74 1.91
CA ALA A 114 -4.39 -19.84 2.54
C ALA A 114 -5.91 -19.64 2.42
N TYR A 115 -6.38 -18.42 2.64
CA TYR A 115 -7.81 -18.09 2.52
C TYR A 115 -8.40 -18.39 1.13
N LYS A 116 -7.62 -18.15 0.06
CA LYS A 116 -8.03 -18.51 -1.30
C LYS A 116 -8.12 -20.03 -1.49
N SER A 117 -7.21 -20.81 -0.89
CA SER A 117 -7.30 -22.28 -0.98
C SER A 117 -8.46 -22.85 -0.19
N GLU A 118 -8.79 -22.26 0.97
CA GLU A 118 -9.93 -22.70 1.77
C GLU A 118 -11.26 -22.41 1.07
N ARG A 119 -11.44 -21.22 0.48
CA ARG A 119 -12.67 -20.93 -0.29
C ARG A 119 -12.86 -21.87 -1.48
N ALA A 120 -11.77 -22.28 -2.15
CA ALA A 120 -11.84 -23.24 -3.25
C ALA A 120 -12.29 -24.65 -2.80
N ARG A 121 -12.13 -24.99 -1.52
CA ARG A 121 -12.53 -26.28 -0.95
C ARG A 121 -13.95 -26.30 -0.39
N TYR A 122 -14.48 -25.17 0.08
CA TYR A 122 -15.80 -25.10 0.71
C TYR A 122 -16.98 -24.78 -0.25
N GLU A 123 -16.74 -24.23 -1.45
CA GLU A 123 -17.81 -23.89 -2.42
C GLU A 123 -17.65 -24.60 -3.79
N PRO A 124 -18.02 -25.89 -3.93
CA PRO A 124 -18.02 -26.57 -5.22
C PRO A 124 -19.14 -26.09 -6.16
N TYR A 125 -20.27 -25.59 -5.63
CA TYR A 125 -21.44 -25.20 -6.42
C TYR A 125 -21.25 -23.93 -7.27
N HIS A 126 -20.33 -23.03 -6.89
CA HIS A 126 -20.07 -21.79 -7.63
C HIS A 126 -19.24 -22.04 -8.91
N VAL A 127 -18.35 -23.03 -8.85
CA VAL A 127 -17.55 -23.47 -10.01
C VAL A 127 -18.44 -24.19 -11.02
N GLU A 128 -19.36 -25.05 -10.57
CA GLU A 128 -20.30 -25.74 -11.46
C GLU A 128 -21.32 -24.80 -12.10
N ARG A 129 -21.89 -23.84 -11.35
CA ARG A 129 -22.83 -22.85 -11.91
C ARG A 129 -22.18 -21.97 -12.97
N SER A 130 -20.92 -21.58 -12.78
CA SER A 130 -20.16 -20.82 -13.79
C SER A 130 -19.88 -21.62 -15.07
N LYS A 131 -19.77 -22.96 -14.96
CA LYS A 131 -19.62 -23.88 -16.11
C LYS A 131 -20.96 -24.21 -16.77
N LEU A 132 -22.05 -24.26 -16.01
CA LEU A 132 -23.40 -24.54 -16.51
C LEU A 132 -24.09 -23.31 -17.14
N MET A 133 -23.65 -22.09 -16.80
CA MET A 133 -24.18 -20.83 -17.36
C MET A 133 -23.52 -20.39 -18.69
N MET A 134 -22.64 -21.23 -19.26
CA MET A 134 -22.19 -21.10 -20.65
C MET A 134 -22.22 -22.48 -21.33
N PRO A 135 -23.40 -22.91 -21.77
CA PRO A 135 -23.56 -23.18 -23.20
C PRO A 135 -24.90 -22.62 -23.69
N VAL A 136 -24.90 -21.41 -24.25
CA VAL A 136 -25.97 -21.01 -25.18
C VAL A 136 -25.30 -20.41 -26.39
N GLN A 137 -24.90 -21.30 -27.31
CA GLN A 137 -25.02 -21.01 -28.72
C GLN A 137 -25.18 -22.33 -29.47
N GLU A 138 -26.41 -22.88 -29.48
CA GLU A 138 -26.96 -23.51 -30.69
C GLU A 138 -28.46 -23.21 -30.78
N GLU A 139 -28.77 -22.57 -31.92
CA GLU A 139 -30.02 -22.52 -32.68
C GLU A 139 -31.35 -22.08 -32.05
N HIS A 140 -31.87 -21.03 -32.66
CA HIS A 140 -33.21 -20.49 -32.54
C HIS A 140 -34.20 -21.37 -33.33
N ASP A 141 -34.93 -22.26 -32.64
CA ASP A 141 -36.17 -22.86 -33.17
C ASP A 141 -37.37 -22.06 -32.62
N PRO A 142 -38.17 -21.40 -33.48
CA PRO A 142 -39.26 -20.53 -33.05
C PRO A 142 -40.54 -21.25 -32.56
N ASN A 143 -40.56 -22.59 -32.40
CA ASN A 143 -41.82 -23.31 -32.12
C ASN A 143 -41.92 -24.12 -30.82
N VAL A 144 -41.22 -23.74 -29.75
CA VAL A 144 -41.37 -24.43 -28.45
C VAL A 144 -41.80 -23.46 -27.35
N THR A 145 -43.11 -23.47 -27.09
CA THR A 145 -43.76 -22.84 -25.93
C THR A 145 -43.16 -23.40 -24.64
N HIS A 146 -42.52 -22.53 -23.84
CA HIS A 146 -42.06 -22.88 -22.49
C HIS A 146 -43.24 -23.21 -21.57
N GLN A 147 -43.46 -24.50 -21.32
CA GLN A 147 -44.20 -24.93 -20.13
C GLN A 147 -43.23 -25.03 -18.96
N MET A 148 -43.51 -24.26 -17.90
CA MET A 148 -42.81 -24.33 -16.62
C MET A 148 -43.40 -25.47 -15.79
N GLU A 149 -42.83 -26.67 -15.89
CA GLU A 149 -43.13 -27.75 -14.95
C GLU A 149 -42.07 -27.74 -13.83
N SER A 150 -42.48 -27.43 -12.61
CA SER A 150 -41.64 -27.49 -11.40
C SER A 150 -41.72 -28.90 -10.80
N PRO A 151 -40.61 -29.63 -10.54
CA PRO A 151 -40.69 -30.91 -9.84
C PRO A 151 -40.94 -30.67 -8.34
N LYS A 152 -42.10 -31.13 -7.88
CA LYS A 152 -42.57 -31.14 -6.49
C LYS A 152 -41.74 -32.11 -5.63
N PRO A 153 -41.50 -31.83 -4.33
CA PRO A 153 -40.70 -32.70 -3.48
C PRO A 153 -41.50 -33.97 -3.12
N GLU A 154 -41.00 -35.13 -3.56
CA GLU A 154 -41.53 -36.42 -3.15
C GLU A 154 -40.70 -36.98 -1.98
N SER A 155 -41.43 -37.44 -0.97
CA SER A 155 -41.01 -37.71 0.39
C SER A 155 -40.62 -39.17 0.63
N THR A 156 -39.83 -39.37 1.70
CA THR A 156 -39.77 -40.54 2.61
C THR A 156 -39.07 -41.83 2.13
N PRO A 157 -38.77 -42.80 3.03
CA PRO A 157 -38.06 -42.75 4.32
C PRO A 157 -36.95 -43.83 4.42
N GLU A 158 -36.31 -43.92 5.58
CA GLU A 158 -35.31 -44.91 6.03
C GLU A 158 -35.62 -46.39 5.72
N THR A 159 -34.55 -47.21 5.60
CA THR A 159 -34.29 -48.54 6.23
C THR A 159 -33.11 -49.17 5.46
N LYS A 160 -32.07 -49.76 6.06
CA LYS A 160 -31.94 -50.55 7.28
C LYS A 160 -30.47 -50.55 7.75
#